data_AF-A0AAV6YWU7-F1
#
_entry.id   AF-A0AAV6YWU7-F1
#
_cell.length_a   1.000
_cell.length_b   1.000
_cell.length_c   1.000
_cell.angle_alpha   90.00
_cell.angle_beta   90.00
_cell.angle_gamma   90.00
#
_symmetry.space_group_name_H-M   'P 1'
#
loop_
_entity.id
_entity.type
_entity.pdbx_description
1 polymer ?
#
loop_
_entity_poly.entity_id
_entity_poly.type
_entity_poly.pdbx_seq_one_letter_code
_entity_poly.pdbx_strand_id
1 'polypeptide(L)'
;MPSSSLKLYPSSEQKAMLLKRQGFAVFSGELDQYHLYLPLIQERLTENIRVGQTPIMAAQMFLFFRVLLLRISPQHLTSLWPIMVTELIHTFVQLQDDLMEEETTAKNSKVSKQKAAAAESNGPVYVEIQQNSLDLYLSASKFLDTALSFPPDKMPLFQMYRWAFVPEVDTESCAVPAADMVENHHQCKPHVVRILELMRLRFGEIATENSSLKRSEFPLLNLRSISKITQLMPFFRTLSFVFKAKGRGSVPSPNLDISVEYPVEDTTRVLRDLEENVEADFLESMSSQ
;
A
#
# COMPACT_ATOMS: atom_id res chain seq x y z
N MET A 1 -11.82 -34.98 -36.97
CA MET A 1 -11.96 -34.54 -35.57
C MET A 1 -11.69 -33.04 -35.53
N PRO A 2 -12.67 -32.19 -35.24
CA PRO A 2 -12.41 -30.77 -35.09
C PRO A 2 -11.66 -30.58 -33.77
N SER A 3 -10.43 -30.09 -33.87
CA SER A 3 -9.63 -29.62 -32.75
C SER A 3 -10.41 -28.51 -32.03
N SER A 4 -10.91 -28.84 -30.85
CA SER A 4 -11.47 -27.88 -29.90
C SER A 4 -10.34 -26.95 -29.45
N SER A 5 -10.11 -25.87 -30.19
CA SER A 5 -9.46 -24.69 -29.66
C SER A 5 -10.40 -24.11 -28.61
N LEU A 6 -10.30 -24.64 -27.39
CA LEU A 6 -10.83 -24.00 -26.19
C LEU A 6 -10.40 -22.54 -26.25
N LYS A 7 -11.37 -21.63 -26.40
CA LYS A 7 -11.19 -20.22 -26.12
C LYS A 7 -10.83 -20.12 -24.62
N LEU A 8 -9.57 -20.34 -24.30
CA LEU A 8 -8.99 -20.10 -22.99
C LEU A 8 -9.00 -18.59 -22.80
N TYR A 9 -10.09 -18.06 -22.25
CA TYR A 9 -10.01 -16.78 -21.58
C TYR A 9 -8.95 -16.93 -20.49
N PRO A 10 -7.92 -16.08 -20.46
CA PRO A 10 -6.90 -16.22 -19.45
C PRO A 10 -7.54 -16.04 -18.08
N SER A 11 -7.29 -16.98 -17.16
CA SER A 11 -7.70 -16.85 -15.75
C SER A 11 -7.11 -15.56 -15.17
N SER A 12 -7.68 -15.04 -14.08
CA SER A 12 -7.14 -13.87 -13.37
C SER A 12 -5.66 -14.04 -13.03
N GLU A 13 -5.26 -15.24 -12.62
CA GLU A 13 -3.85 -15.62 -12.37
C GLU A 13 -2.99 -15.56 -13.63
N GLN A 14 -3.48 -16.09 -14.76
CA GLN A 14 -2.75 -16.01 -16.04
C GLN A 14 -2.58 -14.56 -16.49
N LYS A 15 -3.60 -13.72 -16.34
CA LYS A 15 -3.50 -12.27 -16.61
C LYS A 15 -2.47 -11.60 -15.70
N ALA A 16 -2.48 -11.93 -14.40
CA ALA A 16 -1.51 -11.41 -13.44
C ALA A 16 -0.07 -11.84 -13.80
N MET A 17 0.15 -13.09 -14.20
CA MET A 17 1.47 -13.57 -14.66
C MET A 17 1.94 -12.85 -15.92
N LEU A 18 1.05 -12.60 -16.88
CA LEU A 18 1.40 -11.85 -18.08
C LEU A 18 1.77 -10.40 -17.75
N LEU A 19 1.08 -9.77 -16.81
CA LEU A 19 1.40 -8.44 -16.32
C LEU A 19 2.76 -8.41 -15.59
N LYS A 20 3.03 -9.38 -14.72
CA LYS A 20 4.34 -9.56 -14.09
C LYS A 20 5.44 -9.71 -15.15
N ARG A 21 5.21 -10.52 -16.18
CA ARG A 21 6.17 -10.70 -17.29
C ARG A 21 6.40 -9.41 -18.08
N GLN A 22 5.35 -8.62 -18.30
CA GLN A 22 5.46 -7.31 -18.95
C GLN A 22 6.29 -6.34 -18.10
N GLY A 23 6.03 -6.30 -16.79
CA GLY A 23 6.85 -5.52 -15.85
C GLY A 23 8.32 -5.93 -15.88
N PHE A 24 8.61 -7.23 -15.88
CA PHE A 24 9.98 -7.73 -15.97
C PHE A 24 10.69 -7.31 -17.26
N ALA A 25 9.98 -7.35 -18.40
CA ALA A 25 10.53 -6.92 -19.68
C ALA A 25 10.90 -5.43 -19.67
N VAL A 26 10.05 -4.57 -19.10
CA VAL A 26 10.35 -3.14 -18.94
C VAL A 26 11.49 -2.92 -17.94
N PHE A 27 11.51 -3.67 -16.84
CA PHE A 27 12.55 -3.58 -15.81
C PHE A 27 13.95 -3.95 -16.34
N SER A 28 14.02 -4.89 -17.26
CA SER A 28 15.27 -5.35 -17.88
C SER A 28 15.81 -4.39 -18.96
N GLY A 29 15.06 -3.34 -19.31
CA GLY A 29 15.48 -2.35 -20.29
C GLY A 29 16.26 -1.19 -19.68
N GLU A 30 16.81 -0.35 -20.56
CA GLU A 30 17.42 0.94 -20.21
C GLU A 30 16.35 1.97 -19.82
N LEU A 31 16.78 3.03 -19.14
CA LEU A 31 15.92 4.16 -18.80
C LEU A 31 15.27 4.74 -20.07
N ASP A 32 13.95 4.94 -20.03
CA ASP A 32 13.11 5.43 -21.11
C ASP A 32 13.08 4.57 -22.38
N GLN A 33 13.68 3.38 -22.39
CA GLN A 33 13.69 2.51 -23.59
C GLN A 33 12.27 2.21 -24.10
N TYR A 34 11.30 2.10 -23.20
CA TYR A 34 9.92 1.74 -23.52
C TYR A 34 8.93 2.92 -23.49
N HIS A 35 9.39 4.18 -23.37
CA HIS A 35 8.49 5.33 -23.21
C HIS A 35 7.51 5.52 -24.37
N LEU A 36 7.89 5.15 -25.61
CA LEU A 36 7.03 5.20 -26.79
C LEU A 36 5.83 4.25 -26.71
N TYR A 37 5.90 3.21 -25.88
CA TYR A 37 4.81 2.25 -25.67
C TYR A 37 3.87 2.63 -24.52
N LEU A 38 4.12 3.74 -23.81
CA LEU A 38 3.28 4.18 -22.69
C LEU A 38 1.81 4.37 -23.05
N PRO A 39 1.41 4.88 -24.23
CA PRO A 39 0.00 4.96 -24.60
C PRO A 39 -0.68 3.57 -24.60
N LEU A 40 0.01 2.56 -25.14
CA LEU A 40 -0.49 1.18 -25.14
C LEU A 40 -0.48 0.58 -23.73
N ILE A 41 0.56 0.83 -22.94
CA ILE A 41 0.62 0.40 -21.54
C ILE A 41 -0.55 0.99 -20.74
N GLN A 42 -0.83 2.28 -20.92
CA GLN A 42 -1.93 2.99 -20.29
C GLN A 42 -3.29 2.41 -20.67
N GLU A 43 -3.53 2.16 -21.96
CA GLU A 43 -4.75 1.50 -22.44
C GLU A 43 -4.96 0.17 -21.72
N ARG A 44 -3.93 -0.69 -21.69
CA ARG A 44 -4.00 -2.01 -21.05
C ARG A 44 -4.19 -1.94 -19.54
N LEU A 45 -3.53 -1.02 -18.85
CA LEU A 45 -3.74 -0.81 -17.42
C LEU A 45 -5.18 -0.39 -17.13
N THR A 46 -5.71 0.55 -17.90
CA THR A 46 -7.08 1.07 -17.74
C THR A 46 -8.13 -0.01 -18.05
N GLU A 47 -7.90 -0.84 -19.08
CA GLU A 47 -8.75 -1.99 -19.37
C GLU A 47 -8.79 -2.99 -18.21
N ASN A 48 -7.64 -3.29 -17.59
CA ASN A 48 -7.59 -4.21 -16.44
C ASN A 48 -8.38 -3.67 -15.23
N ILE A 49 -8.36 -2.35 -15.00
CA ILE A 49 -9.15 -1.71 -13.94
C ILE A 49 -10.66 -1.83 -14.25
N ARG A 50 -11.06 -1.54 -15.50
CA ARG A 50 -12.48 -1.52 -15.90
C ARG A 50 -13.17 -2.89 -15.83
N VAL A 51 -12.44 -3.97 -16.09
CA VAL A 51 -13.01 -5.33 -16.26
C VAL A 51 -13.23 -6.05 -14.92
N GLY A 52 -12.98 -5.39 -13.78
CA GLY A 52 -13.07 -6.00 -12.45
C GLY A 52 -11.73 -6.61 -12.08
N GLN A 53 -10.92 -5.82 -11.39
CA GLN A 53 -9.60 -6.21 -10.93
C GLN A 53 -9.70 -7.17 -9.75
N THR A 54 -8.94 -8.26 -9.78
CA THR A 54 -8.78 -9.16 -8.62
C THR A 54 -7.59 -8.69 -7.77
N PRO A 55 -7.53 -9.00 -6.46
CA PRO A 55 -6.40 -8.58 -5.62
C PRO A 55 -5.03 -9.03 -6.16
N ILE A 56 -4.97 -10.22 -6.77
CA ILE A 56 -3.76 -10.76 -7.40
C ILE A 56 -3.31 -9.88 -8.59
N MET A 57 -4.26 -9.46 -9.44
CA MET A 57 -3.96 -8.57 -10.57
C MET A 57 -3.53 -7.18 -10.08
N ALA A 58 -4.23 -6.64 -9.07
CA ALA A 58 -3.92 -5.36 -8.44
C ALA A 58 -2.50 -5.35 -7.84
N ALA A 59 -2.12 -6.42 -7.16
CA ALA A 59 -0.77 -6.59 -6.61
C ALA A 59 0.30 -6.53 -7.71
N GLN A 60 0.06 -7.14 -8.87
CA GLN A 60 0.97 -7.07 -10.02
C GLN A 60 0.97 -5.71 -10.72
N MET A 61 -0.14 -4.97 -10.68
CA MET A 61 -0.19 -3.59 -11.16
C MET A 61 0.71 -2.68 -10.32
N PHE A 62 0.68 -2.79 -8.99
CA PHE A 62 1.58 -2.03 -8.13
C PHE A 62 3.06 -2.39 -8.32
N LEU A 63 3.39 -3.67 -8.54
CA LEU A 63 4.74 -4.07 -8.93
C LEU A 63 5.15 -3.40 -10.25
N PHE A 64 4.27 -3.40 -11.25
CA PHE A 64 4.56 -2.76 -12.52
C PHE A 64 4.67 -1.23 -12.39
N PHE A 65 3.86 -0.58 -11.56
CA PHE A 65 4.01 0.85 -11.28
C PHE A 65 5.38 1.17 -10.69
N ARG A 66 5.89 0.37 -9.75
CA ARG A 66 7.26 0.53 -9.21
C ARG A 66 8.33 0.43 -10.30
N VAL A 67 8.19 -0.53 -11.23
CA VAL A 67 9.08 -0.62 -12.40
C VAL A 67 9.01 0.64 -13.24
N LEU A 68 7.80 1.17 -13.49
CA LEU A 68 7.64 2.40 -14.27
C LEU A 68 8.33 3.59 -13.58
N LEU A 69 8.27 3.70 -12.25
CA LEU A 69 8.99 4.74 -11.51
C LEU A 69 10.52 4.64 -11.65
N LEU A 70 11.06 3.42 -11.80
CA LEU A 70 12.51 3.19 -11.91
C LEU A 70 13.03 3.28 -13.36
N ARG A 71 12.19 3.01 -14.36
CA ARG A 71 12.60 2.88 -15.76
C ARG A 71 12.04 3.94 -16.69
N ILE A 72 11.09 4.77 -16.25
CA ILE A 72 10.49 5.82 -17.06
C ILE A 72 10.63 7.15 -16.34
N SER A 73 11.22 8.13 -17.04
CA SER A 73 11.43 9.46 -16.49
C SER A 73 10.10 10.17 -16.19
N PRO A 74 10.04 11.01 -15.14
CA PRO A 74 8.78 11.60 -14.65
C PRO A 74 7.96 12.34 -15.71
N GLN A 75 8.60 13.03 -16.66
CA GLN A 75 7.90 13.75 -17.74
C GLN A 75 7.02 12.83 -18.59
N HIS A 76 7.42 11.58 -18.77
CA HIS A 76 6.69 10.60 -19.58
C HIS A 76 5.55 9.93 -18.78
N LEU A 77 5.59 9.98 -17.45
CA LEU A 77 4.56 9.38 -16.58
C LEU A 77 3.35 10.27 -16.33
N THR A 78 3.35 11.51 -16.82
CA THR A 78 2.31 12.53 -16.58
C THR A 78 0.88 12.00 -16.75
N SER A 79 0.60 11.21 -17.80
CA SER A 79 -0.75 10.69 -18.07
C SER A 79 -1.12 9.43 -17.27
N LEU A 80 -0.11 8.66 -16.85
CA LEU A 80 -0.28 7.44 -16.06
C LEU A 80 -0.39 7.75 -14.57
N TRP A 81 0.19 8.86 -14.13
CA TRP A 81 0.27 9.22 -12.74
C TRP A 81 -1.09 9.30 -12.03
N PRO A 82 -2.14 9.93 -12.59
CA PRO A 82 -3.48 9.90 -11.99
C PRO A 82 -3.99 8.49 -11.75
N ILE A 83 -3.73 7.56 -12.68
CA ILE A 83 -4.15 6.15 -12.58
C ILE A 83 -3.44 5.48 -11.40
N MET A 84 -2.12 5.65 -11.29
CA MET A 84 -1.35 5.03 -10.19
C MET A 84 -1.82 5.53 -8.81
N VAL A 85 -2.09 6.83 -8.70
CA VAL A 85 -2.56 7.46 -7.47
C VAL A 85 -3.98 7.00 -7.11
N THR A 86 -4.90 6.98 -8.08
CA THR A 86 -6.28 6.55 -7.81
C THR A 86 -6.35 5.10 -7.38
N GLU A 87 -5.55 4.21 -8.00
CA GLU A 87 -5.48 2.81 -7.59
C GLU A 87 -4.92 2.65 -6.17
N LEU A 88 -3.90 3.44 -5.80
CA LEU A 88 -3.35 3.45 -4.45
C LEU A 88 -4.38 3.93 -3.41
N ILE A 89 -5.10 5.02 -3.71
CA ILE A 89 -6.19 5.53 -2.87
C ILE A 89 -7.27 4.47 -2.71
N HIS A 90 -7.75 3.88 -3.80
CA HIS A 90 -8.78 2.83 -3.77
C HIS A 90 -8.34 1.65 -2.90
N THR A 91 -7.10 1.18 -3.05
CA THR A 91 -6.57 0.06 -2.28
C THR A 91 -6.46 0.39 -0.79
N PHE A 92 -6.07 1.62 -0.45
CA PHE A 92 -6.02 2.04 0.95
C PHE A 92 -7.39 2.31 1.55
N VAL A 93 -8.38 2.75 0.77
CA VAL A 93 -9.78 2.78 1.23
C VAL A 93 -10.27 1.38 1.51
N GLN A 94 -10.03 0.43 0.60
CA GLN A 94 -10.38 -0.98 0.81
C GLN A 94 -9.70 -1.55 2.07
N LEU A 95 -8.43 -1.26 2.31
CA LEU A 95 -7.74 -1.68 3.55
C LEU A 95 -8.42 -1.11 4.81
N GLN A 96 -8.90 0.12 4.77
CA GLN A 96 -9.61 0.71 5.90
C GLN A 96 -10.94 -0.01 6.14
N ASP A 97 -11.68 -0.35 5.09
CA ASP A 97 -12.94 -1.09 5.17
C ASP A 97 -12.71 -2.50 5.76
N ASP A 98 -11.71 -3.24 5.25
CA ASP A 98 -11.31 -4.57 5.77
C ASP A 98 -10.83 -4.53 7.24
N LEU A 99 -10.32 -3.39 7.71
CA LEU A 99 -9.95 -3.20 9.12
C LEU A 99 -11.14 -2.87 10.02
N MET A 100 -12.24 -2.39 9.45
CA MET A 100 -13.50 -2.09 10.15
C MET A 100 -14.50 -3.24 10.10
N GLU A 101 -14.27 -4.25 9.27
CA GLU A 101 -15.19 -5.38 9.09
C GLU A 101 -15.23 -6.28 10.34
N GLU A 102 -16.30 -6.13 11.12
CA GLU A 102 -16.61 -6.98 12.27
C GLU A 102 -17.32 -8.26 11.81
N GLU A 103 -16.94 -9.39 12.41
CA GLU A 103 -17.63 -10.67 12.25
C GLU A 103 -18.99 -10.59 12.97
N THR A 104 -19.99 -10.03 12.30
CA THR A 104 -21.37 -10.08 12.82
C THR A 104 -21.76 -11.55 13.01
N THR A 105 -22.38 -11.88 14.15
CA THR A 105 -22.88 -13.22 14.50
C THR A 105 -24.07 -13.64 13.62
N ALA A 106 -23.87 -13.68 12.31
CA ALA A 106 -24.89 -13.89 11.29
C ALA A 106 -24.55 -15.11 10.43
N LYS A 107 -24.50 -16.28 11.06
CA LYS A 107 -24.97 -17.53 10.44
C LYS A 107 -26.14 -18.09 11.24
N ASN A 108 -27.23 -17.32 11.31
CA ASN A 108 -28.54 -17.89 11.63
C ASN A 108 -29.15 -18.51 10.36
N SER A 109 -28.79 -19.77 10.07
CA SER A 109 -29.80 -20.76 9.69
C SER A 109 -29.37 -22.20 10.03
N LYS A 110 -29.96 -22.68 11.12
CA LYS A 110 -30.43 -24.06 11.42
C LYS A 110 -29.42 -25.18 11.77
N VAL A 111 -29.67 -25.69 12.99
CA VAL A 111 -29.47 -27.06 13.54
C VAL A 111 -28.15 -27.35 14.27
N SER A 112 -28.12 -27.20 15.60
CA SER A 112 -28.28 -28.30 16.56
C SER A 112 -27.83 -27.89 17.97
N LYS A 113 -28.51 -28.43 18.99
CA LYS A 113 -28.21 -28.29 20.43
C LYS A 113 -26.90 -28.98 20.78
N GLN A 114 -25.98 -28.30 21.48
CA GLN A 114 -25.41 -28.72 22.80
C GLN A 114 -24.24 -27.84 23.28
N LYS A 115 -24.53 -27.03 24.32
CA LYS A 115 -23.80 -26.79 25.57
C LYS A 115 -22.25 -26.97 25.65
N ALA A 116 -21.51 -25.86 25.84
CA ALA A 116 -20.35 -25.68 26.74
C ALA A 116 -19.99 -24.17 26.78
N ALA A 117 -20.20 -23.45 27.89
CA ALA A 117 -19.24 -23.19 28.99
C ALA A 117 -18.17 -22.12 28.68
N ALA A 118 -18.52 -20.88 29.04
CA ALA A 118 -17.71 -19.74 29.51
C ALA A 118 -16.26 -19.54 29.00
N ALA A 119 -16.08 -18.48 28.22
CA ALA A 119 -15.06 -17.46 28.44
C ALA A 119 -15.56 -16.14 27.83
N GLU A 120 -16.05 -15.24 28.68
CA GLU A 120 -16.46 -13.89 28.28
C GLU A 120 -15.23 -13.06 27.92
N SER A 121 -14.94 -12.99 26.63
CA SER A 121 -14.24 -11.86 26.04
C SER A 121 -15.25 -11.17 25.13
N ASN A 122 -16.05 -10.27 25.69
CA ASN A 122 -16.98 -9.40 24.94
C ASN A 122 -16.20 -8.31 24.18
N GLY A 123 -15.29 -8.73 23.30
CA GLY A 123 -14.63 -7.86 22.33
C GLY A 123 -15.20 -8.12 20.94
N PRO A 124 -15.21 -7.11 20.04
CA PRO A 124 -15.55 -7.34 18.65
C PRO A 124 -14.59 -8.38 18.06
N VAL A 125 -15.14 -9.42 17.44
CA VAL A 125 -14.38 -10.38 16.63
C VAL A 125 -14.35 -9.83 15.22
N TYR A 126 -13.18 -9.73 14.61
CA TYR A 126 -13.01 -9.14 13.29
C TYR A 126 -12.70 -10.19 12.23
N VAL A 127 -13.14 -9.97 10.99
CA VAL A 127 -12.93 -10.89 9.86
C VAL A 127 -11.45 -10.99 9.50
N GLU A 128 -10.95 -12.22 9.31
CA GLU A 128 -9.57 -12.44 8.88
C GLU A 128 -9.38 -12.04 7.41
N ILE A 129 -8.38 -11.21 7.14
CA ILE A 129 -8.07 -10.72 5.79
C ILE A 129 -7.44 -11.86 4.97
N GLN A 130 -8.01 -12.13 3.80
CA GLN A 130 -7.52 -13.17 2.89
C GLN A 130 -6.09 -12.90 2.40
N GLN A 131 -5.32 -13.97 2.12
CA GLN A 131 -3.92 -13.86 1.68
C GLN A 131 -3.76 -12.99 0.42
N ASN A 132 -4.62 -13.15 -0.58
CA ASN A 132 -4.55 -12.35 -1.81
C ASN A 132 -4.74 -10.84 -1.54
N SER A 133 -5.54 -10.48 -0.53
CA SER A 133 -5.70 -9.08 -0.09
C SER A 133 -4.48 -8.61 0.69
N LEU A 134 -3.88 -9.46 1.54
CA LEU A 134 -2.62 -9.14 2.22
C LEU A 134 -1.50 -8.85 1.22
N ASP A 135 -1.36 -9.66 0.17
CA ASP A 135 -0.37 -9.47 -0.89
C ASP A 135 -0.61 -8.16 -1.66
N LEU A 136 -1.88 -7.82 -1.92
CA LEU A 136 -2.27 -6.53 -2.48
C LEU A 136 -1.86 -5.36 -1.56
N TYR A 137 -2.19 -5.40 -0.28
CA TYR A 137 -1.88 -4.33 0.66
C TYR A 137 -0.38 -4.15 0.86
N LEU A 138 0.39 -5.24 0.86
CA LEU A 138 1.85 -5.19 0.85
C LEU A 138 2.36 -4.53 -0.42
N SER A 139 1.87 -4.92 -1.60
CA SER A 139 2.32 -4.36 -2.88
C SER A 139 2.00 -2.86 -3.00
N ALA A 140 0.81 -2.44 -2.58
CA ALA A 140 0.42 -1.03 -2.51
C ALA A 140 1.31 -0.24 -1.54
N SER A 141 1.62 -0.82 -0.38
CA SER A 141 2.52 -0.19 0.60
C SER A 141 3.94 -0.06 0.08
N LYS A 142 4.47 -1.09 -0.61
CA LYS A 142 5.78 -1.04 -1.31
C LYS A 142 5.79 0.03 -2.40
N PHE A 143 4.69 0.23 -3.11
CA PHE A 143 4.57 1.30 -4.12
C PHE A 143 4.62 2.69 -3.48
N LEU A 144 3.88 2.91 -2.39
CA LEU A 144 3.96 4.16 -1.63
C LEU A 144 5.39 4.41 -1.11
N ASP A 145 6.02 3.39 -0.50
CA ASP A 145 7.39 3.48 0.02
C ASP A 145 8.40 3.82 -1.09
N THR A 146 8.25 3.20 -2.26
CA THR A 146 9.04 3.51 -3.45
C THR A 146 8.86 4.97 -3.84
N ALA A 147 7.62 5.45 -4.00
CA ALA A 147 7.35 6.83 -4.40
C ALA A 147 7.88 7.86 -3.39
N LEU A 148 7.78 7.58 -2.09
CA LEU A 148 8.33 8.42 -1.03
C LEU A 148 9.86 8.42 -1.00
N SER A 149 10.50 7.31 -1.40
CA SER A 149 11.96 7.18 -1.39
C SER A 149 12.65 8.02 -2.47
N PHE A 150 11.95 8.43 -3.53
CA PHE A 150 12.52 9.33 -4.53
C PHE A 150 12.72 10.74 -3.96
N PRO A 151 13.83 11.42 -4.33
CA PRO A 151 14.01 12.83 -4.04
C PRO A 151 12.85 13.67 -4.61
N PRO A 152 12.38 14.71 -3.90
CA PRO A 152 11.26 15.53 -4.35
C PRO A 152 11.44 16.16 -5.74
N ASP A 153 12.66 16.54 -6.09
CA ASP A 153 13.03 17.10 -7.40
C ASP A 153 12.98 16.07 -8.53
N LYS A 154 13.21 14.79 -8.22
CA LYS A 154 13.13 13.67 -9.18
C LYS A 154 11.72 13.08 -9.30
N MET A 155 10.79 13.45 -8.43
CA MET A 155 9.40 12.97 -8.47
C MET A 155 8.39 14.11 -8.20
N PRO A 156 8.36 15.16 -9.04
CA PRO A 156 7.52 16.32 -8.79
C PRO A 156 6.02 16.02 -8.85
N LEU A 157 5.61 15.07 -9.71
CA LEU A 157 4.22 14.65 -9.82
C LEU A 157 3.70 14.07 -8.50
N PHE A 158 4.51 13.26 -7.79
CA PHE A 158 4.11 12.71 -6.49
C PHE A 158 3.93 13.79 -5.43
N GLN A 159 4.74 14.85 -5.45
CA GLN A 159 4.63 15.94 -4.47
C GLN A 159 3.25 16.62 -4.48
N MET A 160 2.56 16.63 -5.62
CA MET A 160 1.20 17.17 -5.72
C MET A 160 0.12 16.32 -5.01
N TYR A 161 0.40 15.04 -4.79
CA TYR A 161 -0.55 14.08 -4.19
C TYR A 161 -0.08 13.55 -2.83
N ARG A 162 1.15 13.83 -2.43
CA ARG A 162 1.77 13.33 -1.20
C ARG A 162 0.93 13.62 0.05
N TRP A 163 0.26 14.77 0.09
CA TRP A 163 -0.64 15.18 1.17
C TRP A 163 -1.77 14.19 1.46
N ALA A 164 -2.23 13.44 0.45
CA ALA A 164 -3.29 12.45 0.63
C ALA A 164 -2.80 11.21 1.40
N PHE A 165 -1.50 10.97 1.42
CA PHE A 165 -0.92 9.76 1.99
C PHE A 165 -0.24 10.00 3.33
N VAL A 166 0.58 11.05 3.46
CA VAL A 166 1.38 11.31 4.67
C VAL A 166 1.04 12.67 5.31
N PRO A 167 1.14 12.80 6.64
CA PRO A 167 0.81 14.05 7.32
C PRO A 167 1.91 15.10 7.10
N GLU A 168 1.67 16.08 6.22
CA GLU A 168 2.63 17.17 5.96
C GLU A 168 2.50 18.35 6.93
N VAL A 169 1.30 18.53 7.48
CA VAL A 169 0.93 19.66 8.34
C VAL A 169 0.27 19.11 9.59
N ASP A 170 0.53 19.75 10.74
CA ASP A 170 -0.09 19.38 12.00
C ASP A 170 -1.55 19.84 12.04
N THR A 171 -2.45 19.02 11.50
CA THR A 171 -3.90 19.28 11.47
C THR A 171 -4.54 19.19 12.85
N GLU A 172 -3.85 18.62 13.84
CA GLU A 172 -4.36 18.47 15.21
C GLU A 172 -4.35 19.79 15.99
N SER A 173 -3.61 20.78 15.52
CA SER A 173 -3.57 22.15 16.08
C SER A 173 -4.74 23.05 15.67
N CYS A 174 -5.51 22.65 14.66
CA CYS A 174 -6.65 23.43 14.16
C CYS A 174 -7.96 22.90 14.78
N ALA A 175 -8.12 23.08 16.10
CA ALA A 175 -9.37 22.76 16.79
C ALA A 175 -10.47 23.76 16.39
N VAL A 176 -11.22 23.44 15.33
CA VAL A 176 -12.44 24.18 14.99
C VAL A 176 -13.52 23.81 16.02
N PRO A 177 -14.27 24.76 16.60
CA PRO A 177 -15.29 24.47 17.60
C PRO A 177 -16.32 23.46 17.08
N ALA A 178 -16.54 22.40 17.87
CA ALA A 178 -17.32 21.21 17.54
C ALA A 178 -18.84 21.42 17.33
N ALA A 179 -19.29 22.65 17.07
CA ALA A 179 -20.71 22.99 17.08
C ALA A 179 -21.39 23.03 15.71
N ASP A 180 -20.66 23.08 14.57
CA ASP A 180 -21.31 23.41 13.28
C ASP A 180 -20.73 22.77 12.01
N MET A 181 -20.04 21.62 12.08
CA MET A 181 -19.27 21.14 10.91
C MET A 181 -19.55 19.69 10.51
N VAL A 182 -20.54 19.57 9.61
CA VAL A 182 -20.66 18.68 8.44
C VAL A 182 -19.69 17.49 8.37
N GLU A 183 -20.24 16.29 8.17
CA GLU A 183 -19.62 14.96 7.96
C GLU A 183 -18.40 14.89 6.99
N ASN A 184 -18.05 15.98 6.30
CA ASN A 184 -16.99 16.09 5.30
C ASN A 184 -15.56 16.27 5.84
N HIS A 185 -15.34 16.50 7.15
CA HIS A 185 -13.98 16.73 7.70
C HIS A 185 -13.11 15.47 7.76
N HIS A 186 -13.70 14.27 7.68
CA HIS A 186 -12.97 13.00 7.65
C HIS A 186 -12.20 12.76 6.34
N GLN A 187 -12.46 13.56 5.29
CA GLN A 187 -11.84 13.39 3.96
C GLN A 187 -10.44 14.03 3.86
N CYS A 188 -10.08 14.94 4.78
CA CYS A 188 -8.78 15.63 4.73
C CYS A 188 -7.67 14.92 5.51
N LYS A 189 -7.92 13.71 6.01
CA LYS A 189 -6.95 12.94 6.79
C LYS A 189 -6.11 12.04 5.88
N PRO A 190 -4.77 12.09 5.97
CA PRO A 190 -3.93 11.23 5.14
C PRO A 190 -4.18 9.74 5.42
N HIS A 191 -4.17 8.93 4.35
CA HIS A 191 -4.49 7.51 4.42
C HIS A 191 -3.64 6.73 5.41
N VAL A 192 -2.33 7.01 5.49
CA VAL A 192 -1.41 6.33 6.43
C VAL A 192 -1.87 6.51 7.87
N VAL A 193 -2.31 7.72 8.24
CA VAL A 193 -2.73 8.02 9.62
C VAL A 193 -4.02 7.29 9.94
N ARG A 194 -4.99 7.31 9.00
CA ARG A 194 -6.27 6.63 9.18
C ARG A 194 -6.11 5.11 9.27
N ILE A 195 -5.28 4.51 8.42
CA ILE A 195 -4.95 3.08 8.50
C ILE A 195 -4.29 2.75 9.84
N LEU A 196 -3.30 3.54 10.28
CA LEU A 196 -2.61 3.30 11.55
C LEU A 196 -3.58 3.34 12.75
N GLU A 197 -4.52 4.28 12.77
CA GLU A 197 -5.53 4.37 13.82
C GLU A 197 -6.48 3.17 13.84
N LEU A 198 -6.96 2.74 12.67
CA LEU A 198 -7.80 1.55 12.56
C LEU A 198 -7.05 0.29 13.00
N MET A 199 -5.77 0.16 12.62
CA MET A 199 -4.94 -0.95 13.09
C MET A 199 -4.75 -0.91 14.62
N ARG A 200 -4.55 0.26 15.22
CA ARG A 200 -4.45 0.41 16.68
C ARG A 200 -5.76 0.09 17.39
N LEU A 201 -6.89 0.53 16.82
CA LEU A 201 -8.22 0.24 17.34
C LEU A 201 -8.47 -1.28 17.31
N ARG A 202 -8.13 -1.94 16.21
CA ARG A 202 -8.38 -3.36 16.00
C ARG A 202 -7.44 -4.29 16.80
N PHE A 203 -6.16 -3.94 16.90
CA PHE A 203 -5.12 -4.85 17.44
C PHE A 203 -4.47 -4.37 18.74
N GLY A 204 -4.81 -3.16 19.21
CA GLY A 204 -4.22 -2.55 20.39
C GLY A 204 -2.79 -2.02 20.19
N GLU A 205 -2.29 -1.29 21.19
CA GLU A 205 -0.91 -0.78 21.22
C GLU A 205 0.14 -1.86 21.56
N ILE A 206 -0.27 -3.04 22.03
CA ILE A 206 0.63 -4.02 22.68
C ILE A 206 1.52 -4.80 21.68
N ALA A 207 1.22 -4.81 20.37
CA ALA A 207 2.08 -5.43 19.35
C ALA A 207 3.43 -4.68 19.12
N THR A 208 3.76 -3.69 19.96
CA THR A 208 4.65 -2.57 19.65
C THR A 208 5.99 -2.59 20.38
N GLU A 209 6.13 -3.28 21.51
CA GLU A 209 7.26 -3.04 22.41
C GLU A 209 8.55 -3.83 22.07
N ASN A 210 8.49 -4.82 21.18
CA ASN A 210 9.62 -5.75 21.00
C ASN A 210 10.59 -5.41 19.86
N SER A 211 10.36 -4.36 19.07
CA SER A 211 11.39 -3.87 18.14
C SER A 211 11.92 -2.55 18.66
N SER A 212 13.09 -2.59 19.30
CA SER A 212 14.01 -1.46 19.35
C SER A 212 13.96 -0.78 17.98
N LEU A 213 13.44 0.46 17.94
CA LEU A 213 13.32 1.27 16.73
C LEU A 213 14.75 1.57 16.28
N LYS A 214 15.33 0.66 15.50
CA LYS A 214 16.55 0.91 14.76
C LYS A 214 16.33 2.14 13.91
N ARG A 215 17.41 2.90 13.66
CA ARG A 215 17.46 3.91 12.61
C ARG A 215 16.89 3.29 11.32
N SER A 216 15.69 3.72 10.95
CA SER A 216 15.03 3.29 9.73
C SER A 216 15.43 4.26 8.63
N GLU A 217 15.88 3.75 7.50
CA GLU A 217 16.22 4.54 6.33
C GLU A 217 15.33 4.10 5.17
N PHE A 218 15.04 5.01 4.25
CA PHE A 218 14.31 4.67 3.04
C PHE A 218 15.15 3.77 2.13
N PRO A 219 14.54 2.80 1.42
CA PRO A 219 13.13 2.38 1.53
C PRO A 219 12.82 1.65 2.85
N LEU A 220 11.65 1.93 3.43
CA LEU A 220 11.24 1.44 4.75
C LEU A 220 10.75 -0.02 4.74
N LEU A 221 10.31 -0.54 3.59
CA LEU A 221 9.74 -1.87 3.44
C LEU A 221 10.65 -2.80 2.63
N ASN A 222 11.24 -3.78 3.32
CA ASN A 222 11.98 -4.91 2.71
C ASN A 222 11.28 -6.27 2.92
N LEU A 223 9.97 -6.25 3.19
CA LEU A 223 9.18 -7.47 3.40
C LEU A 223 8.90 -8.17 2.06
N ARG A 224 9.12 -9.48 1.98
CA ARG A 224 8.81 -10.30 0.78
C ARG A 224 7.33 -10.66 0.74
N SER A 225 6.85 -11.25 1.82
CA SER A 225 5.43 -11.58 2.04
C SER A 225 5.01 -11.22 3.47
N ILE A 226 3.70 -11.17 3.69
CA ILE A 226 3.10 -11.03 5.02
C ILE A 226 2.02 -12.09 5.22
N SER A 227 1.93 -12.62 6.43
CA SER A 227 0.85 -13.53 6.85
C SER A 227 -0.19 -12.81 7.72
N LYS A 228 0.14 -11.62 8.23
CA LYS A 228 -0.77 -10.80 9.05
C LYS A 228 -0.61 -9.33 8.70
N ILE A 229 -1.73 -8.61 8.64
CA ILE A 229 -1.73 -7.16 8.34
C ILE A 229 -0.93 -6.34 9.36
N THR A 230 -0.84 -6.79 10.61
CA THR A 230 -0.06 -6.15 11.68
C THR A 230 1.43 -6.03 11.36
N GLN A 231 1.96 -6.82 10.43
CA GLN A 231 3.35 -6.69 9.97
C GLN A 231 3.61 -5.37 9.23
N LEU A 232 2.59 -4.69 8.71
CA LEU A 232 2.71 -3.36 8.11
C LEU A 232 2.61 -2.22 9.14
N MET A 233 2.27 -2.52 10.40
CA MET A 233 2.12 -1.51 11.46
C MET A 233 3.38 -0.63 11.64
N PRO A 234 4.62 -1.18 11.66
CA PRO A 234 5.82 -0.36 11.80
C PRO A 234 6.02 0.63 10.65
N PHE A 235 5.63 0.24 9.43
CA PHE A 235 5.70 1.09 8.24
C PHE A 235 4.74 2.29 8.37
N PHE A 236 3.45 2.03 8.62
CA PHE A 236 2.46 3.11 8.77
C PHE A 236 2.76 4.01 9.97
N ARG A 237 3.30 3.44 11.06
CA ARG A 237 3.79 4.21 12.20
C ARG A 237 4.90 5.15 11.80
N THR A 238 5.95 4.64 11.16
CA THR A 238 7.09 5.45 10.72
C THR A 238 6.62 6.59 9.82
N LEU A 239 5.82 6.28 8.79
CA LEU A 239 5.28 7.29 7.88
C LEU A 239 4.39 8.34 8.57
N SER A 240 3.68 7.99 9.63
CA SER A 240 2.85 8.95 10.40
C SER A 240 3.68 9.97 11.19
N PHE A 241 4.97 9.70 11.44
CA PHE A 241 5.85 10.58 12.21
C PHE A 241 6.88 11.32 11.35
N VAL A 242 7.48 10.64 10.37
CA VAL A 242 8.60 11.18 9.56
C VAL A 242 8.23 12.48 8.85
N PHE A 243 6.98 12.61 8.42
CA PHE A 243 6.49 13.76 7.66
C PHE A 243 5.83 14.84 8.51
N LYS A 244 5.49 14.56 9.78
CA LYS A 244 4.96 15.59 10.66
C LYS A 244 6.03 16.68 10.74
N ALA A 245 5.66 17.89 10.29
CA ALA A 245 6.55 19.03 10.36
C ALA A 245 7.19 19.06 11.75
N LYS A 246 8.52 19.17 11.83
CA LYS A 246 9.22 19.51 13.07
C LYS A 246 8.68 20.87 13.51
N GLY A 247 7.54 20.88 14.17
CA GLY A 247 6.93 22.07 14.74
C GLY A 247 7.97 22.65 15.66
N ARG A 248 8.36 23.89 15.41
CA ARG A 248 9.16 24.68 16.35
C ARG A 248 8.36 24.77 17.66
N GLY A 249 8.53 23.82 18.58
CA GLY A 249 7.96 23.90 19.92
C GLY A 249 7.29 22.64 20.51
N SER A 250 7.15 21.51 19.80
CA SER A 250 6.69 20.30 20.50
C SER A 250 7.85 19.66 21.26
N VAL A 251 7.70 19.58 22.59
CA VAL A 251 8.60 18.82 23.45
C VAL A 251 8.70 17.40 22.87
N PRO A 252 9.91 16.86 22.64
CA PRO A 252 10.04 15.48 22.21
C PRO A 252 9.39 14.60 23.27
N SER A 253 8.32 13.91 22.90
CA SER A 253 7.80 12.81 23.70
C SER A 253 8.99 11.89 23.99
N PRO A 254 9.31 11.59 25.26
CA PRO A 254 10.54 10.88 25.62
C PRO A 254 10.59 9.42 25.13
N ASN A 255 9.56 8.96 24.39
CA ASN A 255 9.38 7.56 24.02
C ASN A 255 9.47 7.27 22.51
N LEU A 256 9.83 8.24 21.66
CA LEU A 256 9.85 8.00 20.21
C LEU A 256 11.08 8.60 19.51
N ASP A 257 12.20 7.92 19.66
CA ASP A 257 13.49 8.25 19.05
C ASP A 257 13.55 7.75 17.57
N ILE A 258 12.56 8.13 16.75
CA ILE A 258 12.57 7.81 15.31
C ILE A 258 13.44 8.85 14.61
N SER A 259 14.71 8.51 14.41
CA SER A 259 15.62 9.25 13.52
C SER A 259 15.54 8.64 12.12
N VAL A 260 14.57 9.08 11.33
CA VAL A 260 14.54 8.83 9.87
C VAL A 260 14.83 10.15 9.20
N GLU A 261 15.78 10.14 8.29
CA GLU A 261 16.20 11.32 7.55
C GLU A 261 15.39 11.43 6.25
N TYR A 262 14.70 12.57 6.08
CA TYR A 262 13.93 12.89 4.88
C TYR A 262 14.11 14.37 4.51
N PRO A 263 14.33 14.73 3.22
CA PRO A 263 14.53 13.82 2.09
C PRO A 263 15.83 13.01 2.23
N VAL A 264 15.92 11.90 1.50
CA VAL A 264 17.12 11.05 1.49
C VAL A 264 18.31 11.82 0.92
N GLU A 265 19.42 11.89 1.67
CA GLU A 265 20.65 12.52 1.18
C GLU A 265 21.34 11.66 0.10
N ASP A 266 21.57 10.38 0.37
CA ASP A 266 22.19 9.44 -0.58
C ASP A 266 21.15 8.85 -1.55
N THR A 267 20.81 9.65 -2.56
CA THR A 267 19.88 9.25 -3.62
C THR A 267 20.36 8.02 -4.40
N THR A 268 21.66 7.90 -4.66
CA THR A 268 22.20 6.81 -5.49
C THR A 268 22.05 5.47 -4.78
N ARG A 269 22.36 5.42 -3.48
CA ARG A 269 22.14 4.23 -2.66
C ARG A 269 20.67 3.83 -2.66
N VAL A 270 19.76 4.78 -2.40
CA VAL A 270 18.33 4.46 -2.32
C VAL A 270 17.75 3.99 -3.65
N LEU A 271 18.15 4.58 -4.78
CA LEU A 271 17.71 4.08 -6.09
C LEU A 271 18.19 2.65 -6.34
N ARG A 272 19.43 2.32 -5.96
CA ARG A 272 19.95 0.94 -6.06
C ARG A 272 19.16 -0.02 -5.16
N ASP A 273 18.92 0.37 -3.91
CA ASP A 273 18.18 -0.47 -2.96
C ASP A 273 16.71 -0.71 -3.43
N LEU A 274 16.09 0.29 -4.09
CA LEU A 274 14.78 0.13 -4.74
C LEU A 274 14.82 -0.83 -5.92
N GLU A 275 15.86 -0.78 -6.76
CA GLU A 275 16.06 -1.73 -7.87
C GLU A 275 16.23 -3.16 -7.36
N GLU A 276 17.09 -3.38 -6.36
CA GLU A 276 17.31 -4.69 -5.72
C GLU A 276 16.02 -5.25 -5.12
N ASN A 277 15.21 -4.38 -4.51
CA ASN A 277 13.91 -4.76 -3.97
C ASN A 277 12.93 -5.23 -5.05
N VAL A 278 12.84 -4.50 -6.17
CA VAL A 278 11.99 -4.88 -7.32
C VAL A 278 12.50 -6.15 -8.00
N GLU A 279 13.82 -6.33 -8.14
CA GLU A 279 14.41 -7.55 -8.70
C GLU A 279 13.97 -8.78 -7.92
N ALA A 280 14.09 -8.75 -6.59
CA ALA A 280 13.74 -9.88 -5.78
C ALA A 280 12.22 -10.13 -5.70
N ASP A 281 11.36 -9.11 -5.89
CA ASP A 281 9.90 -9.32 -6.03
C ASP A 281 9.56 -10.08 -7.34
N PHE A 282 10.40 -9.99 -8.38
CA PHE A 282 10.25 -10.83 -9.58
C PHE A 282 10.60 -12.31 -9.33
N LEU A 283 11.51 -12.59 -8.39
CA LEU A 283 11.92 -13.95 -8.02
C LEU A 283 10.88 -14.67 -7.17
N GLU A 284 9.98 -13.94 -6.52
CA GLU A 284 8.90 -14.54 -5.73
C GLU A 284 7.91 -15.30 -6.64
N SER A 285 7.59 -16.54 -6.26
CA SER A 285 6.52 -17.29 -6.92
C SER A 285 5.19 -16.62 -6.66
N MET A 286 4.39 -16.39 -7.70
CA MET A 286 2.95 -16.15 -7.54
C MET A 286 2.40 -17.40 -6.84
N SER A 287 2.03 -17.28 -5.57
CA SER A 287 1.65 -18.40 -4.70
C SER A 287 0.88 -19.49 -5.46
N SER A 288 1.47 -20.67 -5.60
CA SER A 288 0.71 -21.86 -5.96
C SER A 288 -0.11 -22.23 -4.73
N GLN A 289 -1.44 -22.08 -4.83
CA GLN A 289 -2.37 -22.64 -3.84
C GLN A 289 -2.29 -24.17 -3.83
#